data_AF-A0A962I969-F1
#
_entry.id   AF-A0A962I969-F1
#
_cell.length_a   1.000
_cell.length_b   1.000
_cell.length_c   1.000
_cell.angle_alpha   90.00
_cell.angle_beta   90.00
_cell.angle_gamma   90.00
#
_symmetry.space_group_name_H-M   'P 1'
#
loop_
_entity.id
_entity.type
_entity.pdbx_description
1 polymer ?
#
loop_
_entity_poly.entity_id
_entity_poly.type
_entity_poly.pdbx_seq_one_letter_code
_entity_poly.pdbx_strand_id
1 'polypeptide(L)'
;CPAGPRPIHLHIAEQVGEVADCVALRGARPVQWLLDQVQVDERWCLVHATHLDANEVAGLAASGATVAICPTTEANLGDGLFPLRAYLDAGGRFGIGSDSHVSTSPVEEWRWLEYGQRLQQRSRICAQDSEGRLAEPMLLQSLQAGGRVSRPDGGHAWAPGHRADVVMLDSDAPELAVLPIERQIDGWVFNGNRSLVRQVMVGGEWLVSDGRHRARELVQRRYVETCRGLMQD
;
A
#
# COMPACT_ATOMS: atom_id res chain seq x y z
N CYS A 1 -24.70 8.28 -11.67
CA CYS A 1 -24.74 8.18 -10.19
C CYS A 1 -24.52 9.57 -9.60
N PRO A 2 -25.31 10.03 -8.61
CA PRO A 2 -24.88 11.15 -7.79
C PRO A 2 -23.57 10.74 -7.12
N ALA A 3 -22.60 11.65 -7.08
CA ALA A 3 -21.31 11.38 -6.44
C ALA A 3 -21.59 11.06 -4.97
N GLY A 4 -21.38 9.80 -4.57
CA GLY A 4 -21.39 9.42 -3.17
C GLY A 4 -20.35 10.23 -2.37
N PRO A 5 -20.36 10.11 -1.04
CA PRO A 5 -19.37 10.78 -0.20
C PRO A 5 -17.95 10.45 -0.68
N ARG A 6 -17.13 11.49 -0.88
CA ARG A 6 -15.76 11.34 -1.42
C ARG A 6 -14.80 10.86 -0.33
N PRO A 7 -13.78 10.06 -0.70
CA PRO A 7 -12.65 9.76 0.18
C PRO A 7 -11.95 11.04 0.66
N ILE A 8 -11.39 11.00 1.87
CA ILE A 8 -10.61 12.08 2.48
C ILE A 8 -9.20 11.53 2.71
N HIS A 9 -8.19 12.18 2.15
CA HIS A 9 -6.79 11.74 2.27
C HIS A 9 -5.99 12.79 3.05
N LEU A 10 -5.14 12.33 3.99
CA LEU A 10 -4.34 13.19 4.86
C LEU A 10 -3.01 12.50 5.22
N HIS A 11 -1.88 13.17 4.95
CA HIS A 11 -0.59 12.79 5.56
C HIS A 11 -0.64 13.09 7.05
N ILE A 12 -0.25 12.12 7.89
CA ILE A 12 -0.31 12.28 9.34
C ILE A 12 0.70 11.37 10.04
N ALA A 13 1.32 11.90 11.09
CA ALA A 13 2.28 11.20 11.94
C ALA A 13 3.39 10.47 11.15
N GLU A 14 3.84 11.09 10.04
CA GLU A 14 4.91 10.55 9.20
C GLU A 14 6.26 10.73 9.89
N GLN A 15 6.51 11.93 10.45
CA GLN A 15 7.80 12.32 11.02
C GLN A 15 7.71 12.50 12.54
N VAL A 16 8.78 12.15 13.26
CA VAL A 16 8.90 12.44 14.71
C VAL A 16 8.85 13.94 15.01
N GLY A 17 9.30 14.79 14.07
CA GLY A 17 9.20 16.24 14.17
C GLY A 17 7.75 16.74 14.18
N GLU A 18 6.92 16.22 13.27
CA GLU A 18 5.47 16.52 13.23
C GLU A 18 4.80 16.14 14.56
N VAL A 19 5.14 14.97 15.09
CA VAL A 19 4.61 14.50 16.38
C VAL A 19 5.00 15.47 17.51
N ALA A 20 6.26 15.87 17.59
CA ALA A 20 6.74 16.80 18.62
C ALA A 20 6.06 18.18 18.52
N ASP A 21 5.95 18.71 17.30
CA ASP A 21 5.31 20.00 17.05
C ASP A 21 3.81 19.97 17.37
N CYS A 22 3.13 18.88 17.02
CA CYS A 22 1.71 18.71 17.34
C CYS A 22 1.48 18.68 18.86
N VAL A 23 2.32 17.94 19.60
CA VAL A 23 2.25 17.92 21.07
C VAL A 23 2.50 19.31 21.65
N ALA A 24 3.49 20.04 21.16
CA ALA A 24 3.81 21.38 21.63
C ALA A 24 2.68 22.40 21.37
N LEU A 25 2.03 22.32 20.20
CA LEU A 25 1.01 23.28 19.77
C LEU A 25 -0.42 22.92 20.21
N ARG A 26 -0.72 21.63 20.32
CA ARG A 26 -2.08 21.10 20.54
C ARG A 26 -2.23 20.30 21.83
N GLY A 27 -1.14 19.99 22.52
CA GLY A 27 -1.15 19.16 23.73
C GLY A 27 -1.49 17.68 23.47
N ALA A 28 -1.51 17.25 22.21
CA ALA A 28 -1.85 15.89 21.80
C ALA A 28 -1.00 15.49 20.58
N ARG A 29 -0.84 14.18 20.37
CA ARG A 29 -0.18 13.62 19.19
C ARG A 29 -1.08 13.79 17.94
N PRO A 30 -0.54 13.76 16.71
CA PRO A 30 -1.32 14.10 15.51
C PRO A 30 -2.58 13.27 15.33
N VAL A 31 -2.47 11.94 15.45
CA VAL A 31 -3.60 11.04 15.24
C VAL A 31 -4.58 11.11 16.40
N GLN A 32 -4.09 11.17 17.64
CA GLN A 32 -4.94 11.39 18.81
C GLN A 32 -5.76 12.68 18.64
N TRP A 33 -5.11 13.78 18.27
CA TRP A 33 -5.78 15.06 18.06
C TRP A 33 -6.83 14.98 16.95
N LEU A 34 -6.51 14.35 15.81
CA LEU A 34 -7.47 14.16 14.73
C LEU A 34 -8.73 13.43 15.21
N LEU A 35 -8.56 12.31 15.93
CA LEU A 35 -9.66 11.50 16.44
C LEU A 35 -10.51 12.23 17.49
N ASP A 36 -9.91 13.11 18.29
CA ASP A 36 -10.62 13.93 19.27
C ASP A 36 -11.43 15.06 18.63
N GLN A 37 -10.99 15.57 17.48
CA GLN A 37 -11.61 16.74 16.83
C GLN A 37 -12.59 16.36 15.72
N VAL A 38 -12.39 15.22 15.07
CA VAL A 38 -13.11 14.84 13.86
C VAL A 38 -13.59 13.41 13.96
N GLN A 39 -14.84 13.16 13.56
CA GLN A 39 -15.33 11.81 13.35
C GLN A 39 -14.65 11.20 12.12
N VAL A 40 -13.55 10.49 12.36
CA VAL A 40 -12.87 9.68 11.36
C VAL A 40 -13.69 8.41 11.11
N ASP A 41 -13.92 8.10 9.84
CA ASP A 41 -14.70 6.95 9.38
C ASP A 41 -14.00 6.23 8.20
N GLU A 42 -14.67 5.27 7.59
CA GLU A 42 -14.13 4.46 6.48
C GLU A 42 -13.82 5.22 5.19
N ARG A 43 -14.18 6.50 5.09
CA ARG A 43 -13.83 7.36 3.95
C ARG A 43 -12.41 7.90 4.06
N TRP A 44 -11.81 7.83 5.24
CA TRP A 44 -10.50 8.39 5.49
C TRP A 44 -9.40 7.44 5.05
N CYS A 45 -8.44 8.01 4.34
CA CYS A 45 -7.15 7.42 4.07
C CYS A 45 -6.08 8.26 4.77
N LEU A 46 -5.48 7.71 5.81
CA LEU A 46 -4.38 8.34 6.53
C LEU A 46 -3.08 7.82 5.97
N VAL A 47 -2.34 8.68 5.28
CA VAL A 47 -1.10 8.33 4.60
C VAL A 47 0.03 8.36 5.63
N HIS A 48 0.90 7.35 5.57
CA HIS A 48 1.97 7.03 6.51
C HIS A 48 1.45 6.50 7.84
N ALA A 49 0.98 7.38 8.72
CA ALA A 49 0.65 7.05 10.10
C ALA A 49 1.77 6.23 10.77
N THR A 50 3.03 6.58 10.49
CA THR A 50 4.22 5.80 10.88
C THR A 50 4.40 5.77 12.39
N HIS A 51 4.20 6.93 13.04
CA HIS A 51 4.45 7.11 14.46
C HIS A 51 3.15 7.07 15.26
N LEU A 52 2.63 5.88 15.50
CA LEU A 52 1.48 5.66 16.38
C LEU A 52 1.92 5.15 17.74
N ASP A 53 1.26 5.64 18.79
CA ASP A 53 1.22 4.94 20.06
C ASP A 53 0.09 3.89 20.10
N ALA A 54 -0.02 3.16 21.23
CA ALA A 54 -1.01 2.10 21.39
C ALA A 54 -2.47 2.62 21.36
N ASN A 55 -2.72 3.83 21.83
CA ASN A 55 -4.06 4.43 21.83
C ASN A 55 -4.43 4.87 20.42
N GLU A 56 -3.48 5.47 19.68
CA GLU A 56 -3.67 5.87 18.29
C GLU A 56 -3.89 4.66 17.38
N VAL A 57 -3.16 3.55 17.60
CA VAL A 57 -3.40 2.27 16.91
C VAL A 57 -4.84 1.78 17.14
N ALA A 58 -5.28 1.71 18.39
CA ALA A 58 -6.62 1.23 18.73
C ALA A 58 -7.72 2.16 18.18
N GLY A 59 -7.54 3.47 18.31
CA GLY A 59 -8.48 4.48 17.83
C GLY A 59 -8.62 4.47 16.31
N LEU A 60 -7.50 4.39 15.57
CA LEU A 60 -7.56 4.29 14.12
C LEU A 60 -8.20 2.99 13.64
N ALA A 61 -7.85 1.85 14.25
CA ALA A 61 -8.48 0.59 13.88
C ALA A 61 -10.00 0.63 14.12
N ALA A 62 -10.44 1.19 15.25
CA ALA A 62 -11.85 1.34 15.59
C ALA A 62 -12.61 2.30 14.65
N SER A 63 -11.94 3.34 14.12
CA SER A 63 -12.54 4.30 13.19
C SER A 63 -12.95 3.67 11.84
N GLY A 64 -12.31 2.57 11.46
CA GLY A 64 -12.50 1.94 10.15
C GLY A 64 -11.83 2.67 8.98
N ALA A 65 -11.04 3.72 9.25
CA ALA A 65 -10.16 4.37 8.27
C ALA A 65 -9.14 3.39 7.69
N THR A 66 -8.65 3.71 6.49
CA THR A 66 -7.56 2.98 5.83
C THR A 66 -6.25 3.72 6.04
N VAL A 67 -5.19 3.03 6.48
CA VAL A 67 -3.83 3.60 6.46
C VAL A 67 -3.17 3.28 5.11
N ALA A 68 -2.70 4.28 4.38
CA ALA A 68 -1.85 4.05 3.21
C ALA A 68 -0.38 4.06 3.66
N ILE A 69 0.23 2.88 3.69
CA ILE A 69 1.62 2.70 4.12
C ILE A 69 2.50 2.75 2.88
N CYS A 70 3.60 3.50 2.93
CA CYS A 70 4.49 3.73 1.79
C CYS A 70 5.94 3.31 2.09
N PRO A 71 6.21 2.02 2.38
CA PRO A 71 7.47 1.57 2.96
C PRO A 71 8.74 2.00 2.19
N THR A 72 8.71 2.00 0.85
CA THR A 72 9.91 2.39 0.07
C THR A 72 10.22 3.87 0.19
N THR A 73 9.20 4.73 0.22
CA THR A 73 9.37 6.17 0.47
C THR A 73 9.75 6.43 1.93
N GLU A 74 9.06 5.80 2.88
CA GLU A 74 9.34 5.94 4.31
C GLU A 74 10.77 5.50 4.65
N ALA A 75 11.27 4.45 4.01
CA ALA A 75 12.67 4.03 4.13
C ALA A 75 13.65 5.02 3.47
N ASN A 76 13.27 5.61 2.33
CA ASN A 76 14.10 6.60 1.63
C ASN A 76 14.24 7.91 2.43
N LEU A 77 13.15 8.35 3.06
CA LEU A 77 13.09 9.58 3.85
C LEU A 77 13.56 9.38 5.30
N GLY A 78 13.59 8.13 5.79
CA GLY A 78 14.09 7.80 7.11
C GLY A 78 13.06 7.95 8.23
N ASP A 79 11.78 7.76 7.90
CA ASP A 79 10.64 8.06 8.77
C ASP A 79 10.58 7.08 9.94
N GLY A 80 10.62 5.78 9.63
CA GLY A 80 10.50 4.72 10.61
C GLY A 80 9.73 3.53 10.07
N LEU A 81 9.25 2.67 10.97
CA LEU A 81 8.40 1.53 10.64
C LEU A 81 7.03 1.71 11.26
N PHE A 82 5.99 1.64 10.42
CA PHE A 82 4.60 1.53 10.86
C PHE A 82 4.42 0.35 11.84
N PRO A 83 3.63 0.44 12.93
CA PRO A 83 3.44 -0.67 13.87
C PRO A 83 2.47 -1.75 13.33
N LEU A 84 2.83 -2.36 12.19
CA LEU A 84 1.96 -3.23 11.40
C LEU A 84 1.31 -4.33 12.22
N ARG A 85 2.09 -5.07 13.01
CA ARG A 85 1.55 -6.21 13.75
C ARG A 85 0.47 -5.79 14.75
N ALA A 86 0.76 -4.75 15.54
CA ALA A 86 -0.20 -4.22 16.50
C ALA A 86 -1.46 -3.68 15.81
N TYR A 87 -1.30 -3.04 14.64
CA TYR A 87 -2.42 -2.52 13.86
C TYR A 87 -3.29 -3.63 13.27
N LEU A 88 -2.68 -4.72 12.77
CA LEU A 88 -3.41 -5.90 12.30
C LEU A 88 -4.15 -6.59 13.44
N ASP A 89 -3.50 -6.78 14.59
CA ASP A 89 -4.12 -7.41 15.77
C ASP A 89 -5.30 -6.57 16.31
N ALA A 90 -5.28 -5.25 16.10
CA ALA A 90 -6.40 -4.35 16.42
C ALA A 90 -7.53 -4.35 15.37
N GLY A 91 -7.40 -5.08 14.27
CA GLY A 91 -8.38 -5.12 13.16
C GLY A 91 -8.29 -3.91 12.21
N GLY A 92 -7.14 -3.24 12.18
CA GLY A 92 -6.89 -2.09 11.32
C GLY A 92 -6.99 -2.41 9.82
N ARG A 93 -7.21 -1.38 9.00
CA ARG A 93 -7.32 -1.51 7.53
C ARG A 93 -6.19 -0.74 6.89
N PHE A 94 -5.51 -1.34 5.92
CA PHE A 94 -4.38 -0.68 5.28
C PHE A 94 -4.32 -0.97 3.78
N GLY A 95 -3.66 -0.07 3.05
CA GLY A 95 -3.22 -0.21 1.67
C GLY A 95 -1.72 0.05 1.58
N ILE A 96 -1.09 -0.31 0.46
CA ILE A 96 0.27 0.16 0.12
C ILE A 96 0.21 1.29 -0.91
N GLY A 97 1.16 2.23 -0.82
CA GLY A 97 1.35 3.32 -1.77
C GLY A 97 2.83 3.51 -2.12
N SER A 98 3.12 3.98 -3.33
CA SER A 98 4.50 4.27 -3.76
C SER A 98 4.99 5.67 -3.38
N ASP A 99 4.03 6.56 -3.06
CA ASP A 99 4.25 7.97 -2.71
C ASP A 99 5.26 8.71 -3.61
N SER A 100 6.49 8.97 -3.14
CA SER A 100 7.53 9.72 -3.87
C SER A 100 8.02 9.06 -5.16
N HIS A 101 7.62 7.80 -5.40
CA HIS A 101 7.98 7.00 -6.57
C HIS A 101 9.48 6.68 -6.69
N VAL A 102 10.26 6.78 -5.62
CA VAL A 102 11.63 6.22 -5.56
C VAL A 102 11.64 4.73 -5.90
N SER A 103 10.56 4.02 -5.56
CA SER A 103 10.16 2.77 -6.18
C SER A 103 8.67 2.83 -6.54
N THR A 104 8.28 2.07 -7.57
CA THR A 104 6.87 1.86 -7.95
C THR A 104 6.52 0.36 -7.93
N SER A 105 7.38 -0.45 -7.32
CA SER A 105 7.24 -1.90 -7.26
C SER A 105 6.36 -2.31 -6.07
N PRO A 106 5.14 -2.85 -6.28
CA PRO A 106 4.33 -3.32 -5.15
C PRO A 106 5.04 -4.45 -4.39
N VAL A 107 5.83 -5.29 -5.08
CA VAL A 107 6.62 -6.34 -4.45
C VAL A 107 7.64 -5.76 -3.48
N GLU A 108 8.23 -4.62 -3.80
CA GLU A 108 9.20 -3.96 -2.92
C GLU A 108 8.51 -3.35 -1.70
N GLU A 109 7.35 -2.71 -1.88
CA GLU A 109 6.53 -2.22 -0.75
C GLU A 109 6.19 -3.35 0.22
N TRP A 110 5.67 -4.47 -0.30
CA TRP A 110 5.30 -5.62 0.51
C TRP A 110 6.48 -6.24 1.24
N ARG A 111 7.64 -6.32 0.58
CA ARG A 111 8.88 -6.80 1.20
C ARG A 111 9.32 -5.89 2.34
N TRP A 112 9.35 -4.58 2.14
CA TRP A 112 9.76 -3.67 3.20
C TRP A 112 8.78 -3.68 4.38
N LEU A 113 7.48 -3.73 4.10
CA LEU A 113 6.43 -3.81 5.10
C LEU A 113 6.61 -5.03 6.02
N GLU A 114 7.05 -6.17 5.49
CA GLU A 114 7.33 -7.37 6.27
C GLU A 114 8.77 -7.43 6.83
N TYR A 115 9.78 -7.20 5.98
CA TYR A 115 11.19 -7.36 6.35
C TYR A 115 11.64 -6.34 7.39
N GLY A 116 11.12 -5.11 7.33
CA GLY A 116 11.37 -4.10 8.37
C GLY A 116 10.99 -4.62 9.75
N GLN A 117 9.79 -5.20 9.87
CA GLN A 117 9.30 -5.79 11.12
C GLN A 117 10.15 -6.98 11.56
N ARG A 118 10.49 -7.88 10.63
CA ARG A 118 11.34 -9.05 10.93
C ARG A 118 12.69 -8.64 11.51
N LEU A 119 13.32 -7.64 10.90
CA LEU A 119 14.62 -7.14 11.35
C LEU A 119 14.52 -6.46 12.72
N GLN A 120 13.52 -5.62 12.92
CA GLN A 120 13.29 -4.92 14.19
C GLN A 120 12.99 -5.89 15.33
N GLN A 121 12.12 -6.88 15.09
CA GLN A 121 11.62 -7.82 16.09
C GLN A 121 12.49 -9.09 16.21
N ARG A 122 13.45 -9.29 15.30
CA ARG A 122 14.23 -10.53 15.15
C ARG A 122 13.33 -11.77 14.99
N SER A 123 12.22 -11.60 14.28
CA SER A 123 11.26 -12.66 13.97
C SER A 123 11.46 -13.19 12.56
N ARG A 124 11.02 -14.44 12.31
CA ARG A 124 11.03 -15.04 10.97
C ARG A 124 9.84 -14.61 10.12
N ILE A 125 8.70 -14.32 10.74
CA ILE A 125 7.44 -13.92 10.10
C ILE A 125 6.68 -12.98 11.05
N CYS A 126 6.17 -11.86 10.54
CA CYS A 126 5.50 -10.84 11.36
C CYS A 126 4.02 -10.68 11.01
N ALA A 127 3.68 -10.63 9.71
CA ALA A 127 2.32 -10.35 9.24
C ALA A 127 1.49 -11.59 8.84
N GLN A 128 1.88 -12.80 9.25
CA GLN A 128 1.12 -14.01 8.87
C GLN A 128 -0.28 -14.06 9.50
N ASP A 129 -1.22 -14.62 8.74
CA ASP A 129 -2.52 -15.01 9.26
C ASP A 129 -2.44 -16.28 10.15
N SER A 130 -3.60 -16.69 10.68
CA SER A 130 -3.72 -17.90 11.51
C SER A 130 -3.38 -19.21 10.77
N GLU A 131 -3.37 -19.18 9.44
CA GLU A 131 -3.06 -20.33 8.57
C GLU A 131 -1.59 -20.30 8.08
N GLY A 132 -0.80 -19.31 8.50
CA GLY A 132 0.60 -19.18 8.10
C GLY A 132 0.79 -18.71 6.66
N ARG A 133 -0.21 -18.07 6.06
CA ARG A 133 -0.06 -17.29 4.81
C ARG A 133 0.37 -15.87 5.14
N LEU A 134 1.12 -15.27 4.23
CA LEU A 134 1.70 -13.95 4.48
C LEU A 134 1.28 -12.93 3.42
N ALA A 135 1.69 -13.13 2.17
CA ALA A 135 1.45 -12.15 1.12
C ALA A 135 -0.01 -12.11 0.68
N GLU A 136 -0.69 -13.27 0.61
CA GLU A 136 -2.08 -13.33 0.15
C GLU A 136 -3.06 -12.58 1.07
N PRO A 137 -3.06 -12.79 2.41
CA PRO A 137 -3.93 -12.02 3.31
C PRO A 137 -3.66 -10.51 3.24
N MET A 138 -2.38 -10.13 3.23
CA MET A 138 -1.96 -8.74 3.09
C MET A 138 -2.48 -8.12 1.78
N LEU A 139 -2.31 -8.83 0.66
CA LEU A 139 -2.80 -8.41 -0.66
C LEU A 139 -4.32 -8.23 -0.66
N LEU A 140 -5.07 -9.21 -0.16
CA LEU A 140 -6.54 -9.15 -0.12
C LEU A 140 -7.03 -7.98 0.73
N GLN A 141 -6.42 -7.77 1.90
CA GLN A 141 -6.75 -6.65 2.77
C GLN A 141 -6.45 -5.30 2.10
N SER A 142 -5.30 -5.17 1.44
CA SER A 142 -4.96 -3.96 0.68
C SER A 142 -5.85 -3.72 -0.53
N LEU A 143 -6.25 -4.76 -1.27
CA LEU A 143 -7.18 -4.63 -2.39
C LEU A 143 -8.55 -4.15 -1.91
N GLN A 144 -9.03 -4.69 -0.78
CA GLN A 144 -10.32 -4.30 -0.20
C GLN A 144 -10.29 -2.88 0.39
N ALA A 145 -9.34 -2.60 1.28
CA ALA A 145 -9.25 -1.31 1.96
C ALA A 145 -8.80 -0.19 1.01
N GLY A 146 -7.70 -0.40 0.28
CA GLY A 146 -7.20 0.55 -0.73
C GLY A 146 -8.23 0.81 -1.82
N GLY A 147 -8.91 -0.24 -2.32
CA GLY A 147 -9.97 -0.10 -3.31
C GLY A 147 -11.10 0.85 -2.87
N ARG A 148 -11.51 0.80 -1.60
CA ARG A 148 -12.57 1.67 -1.05
C ARG A 148 -12.18 3.14 -1.05
N VAL A 149 -10.93 3.47 -0.74
CA VAL A 149 -10.46 4.86 -0.63
C VAL A 149 -9.86 5.41 -1.93
N SER A 150 -9.56 4.56 -2.90
CA SER A 150 -9.06 4.96 -4.22
C SER A 150 -10.12 5.00 -5.31
N ARG A 151 -11.32 4.43 -5.08
CA ARG A 151 -12.35 4.31 -6.11
C ARG A 151 -13.73 4.80 -5.65
N PRO A 152 -14.44 5.57 -6.50
CA PRO A 152 -15.80 6.01 -6.17
C PRO A 152 -16.84 4.88 -6.07
N ASP A 153 -16.58 3.72 -6.67
CA ASP A 153 -17.48 2.55 -6.67
C ASP A 153 -17.27 1.62 -5.46
N GLY A 154 -16.41 1.98 -4.50
CA GLY A 154 -16.34 1.33 -3.20
C GLY A 154 -15.51 0.06 -3.13
N GLY A 155 -14.67 -0.24 -4.13
CA GLY A 155 -13.71 -1.34 -4.03
C GLY A 155 -13.34 -2.00 -5.34
N HIS A 156 -12.53 -3.05 -5.24
CA HIS A 156 -12.26 -3.99 -6.33
C HIS A 156 -12.97 -5.31 -6.03
N ALA A 157 -13.64 -5.87 -7.04
CA ALA A 157 -14.12 -7.25 -7.02
C ALA A 157 -14.11 -7.83 -8.43
N TRP A 158 -13.77 -9.12 -8.54
CA TRP A 158 -13.92 -9.87 -9.79
C TRP A 158 -15.32 -10.48 -9.87
N ALA A 159 -16.31 -9.63 -10.17
CA ALA A 159 -17.72 -10.02 -10.25
C ALA A 159 -18.49 -9.14 -11.25
N PRO A 160 -19.59 -9.64 -11.85
CA PRO A 160 -20.46 -8.82 -12.70
C PRO A 160 -20.85 -7.49 -12.02
N GLY A 161 -20.85 -6.40 -12.80
CA GLY A 161 -21.15 -5.05 -12.30
C GLY A 161 -19.92 -4.25 -11.80
N HIS A 162 -18.77 -4.88 -11.62
CA HIS A 162 -17.52 -4.20 -11.28
C HIS A 162 -16.66 -3.95 -12.54
N ARG A 163 -15.78 -2.94 -12.46
CA ARG A 163 -14.80 -2.65 -13.52
C ARG A 163 -13.84 -3.84 -13.69
N ALA A 164 -13.58 -4.24 -14.93
CA ALA A 164 -12.64 -5.30 -15.24
C ALA A 164 -11.18 -4.79 -15.14
N ASP A 165 -10.61 -4.87 -13.92
CA ASP A 165 -9.20 -4.61 -13.64
C ASP A 165 -8.53 -5.91 -13.17
N VAL A 166 -7.51 -6.38 -13.90
CA VAL A 166 -6.87 -7.67 -13.65
C VAL A 166 -5.36 -7.57 -13.85
N VAL A 167 -4.60 -8.16 -12.94
CA VAL A 167 -3.16 -8.41 -13.09
C VAL A 167 -2.97 -9.91 -13.24
N MET A 168 -2.29 -10.35 -14.29
CA MET A 168 -1.93 -11.76 -14.49
C MET A 168 -0.43 -11.94 -14.35
N LEU A 169 -0.05 -12.87 -13.48
CA LEU A 169 1.33 -13.27 -13.25
C LEU A 169 1.75 -14.33 -14.28
N ASP A 170 3.05 -14.38 -14.58
CA ASP A 170 3.66 -15.40 -15.43
C ASP A 170 3.76 -16.73 -14.67
N SER A 171 2.74 -17.58 -14.76
CA SER A 171 2.71 -18.87 -14.04
C SER A 171 3.81 -19.85 -14.47
N ASP A 172 4.36 -19.67 -15.68
CA ASP A 172 5.44 -20.49 -16.21
C ASP A 172 6.83 -20.05 -15.70
N ALA A 173 6.90 -18.91 -15.01
CA ALA A 173 8.10 -18.43 -14.37
C ALA A 173 8.64 -19.46 -13.36
N PRO A 174 9.94 -19.81 -13.38
CA PRO A 174 10.52 -20.76 -12.42
C PRO A 174 10.26 -20.39 -10.95
N GLU A 175 10.12 -19.10 -10.65
CA GLU A 175 9.81 -18.59 -9.32
C GLU A 175 8.43 -19.01 -8.81
N LEU A 176 7.47 -19.29 -9.71
CA LEU A 176 6.08 -19.67 -9.41
C LEU A 176 5.74 -21.10 -9.82
N ALA A 177 6.27 -21.58 -10.96
CA ALA A 177 5.92 -22.87 -11.58
C ALA A 177 6.20 -24.08 -10.67
N VAL A 178 7.13 -23.93 -9.71
CA VAL A 178 7.48 -24.97 -8.73
C VAL A 178 6.61 -24.93 -7.47
N LEU A 179 5.79 -23.89 -7.30
CA LEU A 179 4.97 -23.67 -6.12
C LEU A 179 3.53 -24.14 -6.35
N PRO A 180 2.89 -24.72 -5.33
CA PRO A 180 1.44 -24.95 -5.37
C PRO A 180 0.70 -23.60 -5.48
N ILE A 181 -0.50 -23.61 -6.08
CA ILE A 181 -1.23 -22.37 -6.44
C ILE A 181 -1.48 -21.47 -5.22
N GLU A 182 -1.74 -22.06 -4.06
CA GLU A 182 -1.99 -21.39 -2.78
C GLU A 182 -0.75 -20.66 -2.23
N ARG A 183 0.43 -20.92 -2.80
CA ARG A 183 1.69 -20.27 -2.43
C ARG A 183 2.25 -19.37 -3.52
N GLN A 184 1.58 -19.24 -4.67
CA GLN A 184 2.10 -18.41 -5.76
C GLN A 184 2.08 -16.92 -5.44
N ILE A 185 1.17 -16.42 -4.60
CA ILE A 185 1.20 -15.02 -4.14
C ILE A 185 2.38 -14.78 -3.18
N ASP A 186 2.63 -15.71 -2.25
CA ASP A 186 3.84 -15.69 -1.41
C ASP A 186 5.11 -15.73 -2.27
N GLY A 187 5.14 -16.59 -3.29
CA GLY A 187 6.23 -16.68 -4.26
C GLY A 187 6.43 -15.38 -5.05
N TRP A 188 5.34 -14.77 -5.52
CA TRP A 188 5.41 -13.51 -6.26
C TRP A 188 6.04 -12.39 -5.43
N VAL A 189 5.67 -12.31 -4.15
CA VAL A 189 6.21 -11.28 -3.26
C VAL A 189 7.62 -11.64 -2.79
N PHE A 190 7.92 -12.86 -2.37
CA PHE A 190 9.16 -13.18 -1.64
C PHE A 190 10.22 -13.96 -2.43
N ASN A 191 9.95 -14.38 -3.67
CA ASN A 191 10.89 -15.14 -4.51
C ASN A 191 11.33 -14.36 -5.76
N GLY A 192 12.64 -14.26 -5.99
CA GLY A 192 13.22 -13.57 -7.14
C GLY A 192 13.21 -12.03 -7.05
N ASN A 193 13.73 -11.36 -8.07
CA ASN A 193 13.85 -9.88 -8.10
C ASN A 193 13.34 -9.24 -9.40
N ARG A 194 12.79 -10.04 -10.31
CA ARG A 194 12.18 -9.54 -11.55
C ARG A 194 10.68 -9.37 -11.37
N SER A 195 10.07 -8.49 -12.15
CA SER A 195 8.62 -8.45 -12.24
C SER A 195 8.09 -9.73 -12.88
N LEU A 196 7.11 -10.35 -12.23
CA LEU A 196 6.38 -11.51 -12.74
C LEU A 196 5.04 -11.12 -13.37
N VAL A 197 4.73 -9.83 -13.44
CA VAL A 197 3.50 -9.35 -14.09
C VAL A 197 3.62 -9.53 -15.60
N ARG A 198 2.79 -10.39 -16.17
CA ARG A 198 2.76 -10.69 -17.60
C ARG A 198 1.73 -9.85 -18.34
N GLN A 199 0.53 -9.72 -17.78
CA GLN A 199 -0.55 -8.96 -18.41
C GLN A 199 -1.28 -8.07 -17.40
N VAL A 200 -1.77 -6.93 -17.87
CA VAL A 200 -2.58 -6.01 -17.08
C VAL A 200 -3.75 -5.53 -17.92
N MET A 201 -4.96 -5.79 -17.42
CA MET A 201 -6.21 -5.25 -17.93
C MET A 201 -6.68 -4.12 -17.01
N VAL A 202 -7.13 -3.02 -17.59
CA VAL A 202 -7.71 -1.88 -16.88
C VAL A 202 -8.98 -1.44 -17.59
N GLY A 203 -10.13 -1.51 -16.91
CA GLY A 203 -11.43 -1.16 -17.49
C GLY A 203 -11.86 -2.01 -18.67
N GLY A 204 -11.41 -3.27 -18.74
CA GLY A 204 -11.65 -4.14 -19.89
C GLY A 204 -10.64 -4.01 -21.03
N GLU A 205 -9.69 -3.06 -20.94
CA GLU A 205 -8.64 -2.89 -21.94
C GLU A 205 -7.32 -3.52 -21.49
N TRP A 206 -6.73 -4.36 -22.34
CA TRP A 206 -5.37 -4.84 -22.15
C TRP A 206 -4.37 -3.72 -22.42
N LEU A 207 -3.67 -3.28 -21.37
CA LEU A 207 -2.67 -2.22 -21.43
C LEU A 207 -1.24 -2.76 -21.45
N VAL A 208 -1.02 -3.91 -20.82
CA VAL A 208 0.28 -4.61 -20.75
C VAL A 208 0.12 -6.02 -21.31
N SER A 209 1.02 -6.40 -22.20
CA SER A 209 1.15 -7.76 -22.75
C SER A 209 2.61 -8.18 -22.72
N ASP A 210 2.87 -9.41 -22.26
CA ASP A 210 4.21 -9.97 -22.03
C ASP A 210 5.16 -9.00 -21.30
N GLY A 211 4.66 -8.38 -20.22
CA GLY A 211 5.41 -7.44 -19.39
C GLY A 211 5.71 -6.09 -20.05
N ARG A 212 5.09 -5.79 -21.21
CA ARG A 212 5.31 -4.55 -21.95
C ARG A 212 4.01 -3.74 -22.10
N HIS A 213 4.01 -2.51 -21.60
CA HIS A 213 2.92 -1.57 -21.81
C HIS A 213 2.83 -1.14 -23.29
N ARG A 214 1.61 -1.07 -23.85
CA ARG A 214 1.35 -0.75 -25.28
C ARG A 214 1.96 0.57 -25.76
N ALA A 215 2.15 1.52 -24.85
CA ALA A 215 2.72 2.85 -25.14
C ALA A 215 4.16 3.05 -24.65
N ARG A 216 4.87 1.99 -24.23
CA ARG A 216 6.17 2.09 -23.52
C ARG A 216 7.20 2.95 -24.24
N GLU A 217 7.41 2.75 -25.54
CA GLU A 217 8.41 3.48 -26.33
C GLU A 217 8.14 4.98 -26.37
N LEU A 218 6.88 5.37 -26.58
CA LEU A 218 6.49 6.77 -26.65
C LEU A 218 6.62 7.43 -25.28
N VAL A 219 6.11 6.80 -24.23
CA VAL A 219 6.16 7.33 -22.86
C VAL A 219 7.61 7.48 -22.39
N GLN A 220 8.46 6.46 -22.61
CA GLN A 220 9.86 6.50 -22.20
C GLN A 220 10.62 7.65 -22.90
N ARG A 221 10.39 7.85 -24.20
CA ARG A 221 11.02 8.95 -24.95
C ARG A 221 10.61 10.31 -24.38
N ARG A 222 9.31 10.53 -24.19
CA ARG A 222 8.78 11.79 -23.63
C ARG A 222 9.27 12.05 -22.22
N TYR A 223 9.34 11.02 -21.39
CA TYR A 223 9.87 11.11 -20.03
C TYR A 223 11.33 11.60 -20.05
N VAL A 224 12.19 10.94 -20.83
CA VAL A 224 13.62 11.31 -20.92
C VAL A 224 13.80 12.74 -21.46
N GLU A 225 13.04 13.12 -22.48
CA GLU A 225 13.05 14.48 -23.03
C GLU A 225 12.65 15.51 -21.98
N THR A 226 11.54 15.27 -21.26
CA THR A 226 11.04 16.15 -20.19
C THR A 226 12.07 16.29 -19.06
N CYS A 227 12.62 15.19 -18.57
CA CYS A 227 13.62 15.22 -17.50
C CYS A 227 14.89 15.96 -17.92
N ARG A 228 15.34 15.78 -19.16
CA ARG A 228 16.51 16.54 -19.66
C ARG A 228 16.22 18.04 -19.72
N GLY A 229 15.01 18.44 -20.10
CA GLY A 229 14.60 19.84 -20.06
C GLY A 229 14.64 20.41 -18.64
N LEU A 230 14.07 19.72 -17.67
CA LEU A 230 14.03 20.15 -16.27
C LEU A 230 15.40 20.22 -15.57
N MET A 231 16.41 19.53 -16.09
CA MET A 231 17.77 19.49 -15.52
C MET A 231 18.72 20.50 -16.16
N GLN A 232 18.26 21.24 -17.16
CA GLN A 232 19.04 22.29 -17.83
C GLN A 232 18.78 23.68 -17.24
N ASP A 233 17.73 23.83 -16.43
CA ASP A 233 17.40 25.02 -15.64
C ASP A 233 18.06 24.93 -14.24
#